data_AF-A0A1F8RPA0-F1
#
_entry.id   AF-A0A1F8RPA0-F1
#
_cell.length_a   1.000
_cell.length_b   1.000
_cell.length_c   1.000
_cell.angle_alpha   90.00
_cell.angle_beta   90.00
_cell.angle_gamma   90.00
#
_symmetry.space_group_name_H-M   'P 1'
#
loop_
_entity.id
_entity.type
_entity.pdbx_description
1 polymer ?
#
loop_
_entity_poly.entity_id
_entity_poly.type
_entity_poly.pdbx_seq_one_letter_code
_entity_poly.pdbx_strand_id
1 'polypeptide(L)'
;MAHEAAPAPAIRIERTMPKHARRMARILNGTMEPVFAALPESVLDNLRRPASENALLWNLIYPLARPSLSLAQLLGLQPLWGSPVLEPQEDALSPFFWGHALTGERLPDLDRALAEVDGKGHATQVDLFLAGARNLVLVEAKHLGSFGRCGRFARGRCPEISPGPGGGTAPCRYWEVEPSRFSAVLDFGDRPMPEGAAPPCATHYQLARTLLLGRWLAQHQASTLHVWAIIPRTRWPALQMTWLEFVGRIRDEALWRRCRVLAWEDVRSLAEAQHPD
;
A
#
# COMPACT_ATOMS: atom_id res chain seq x y z
N MET A 1 -11.41 13.05 69.22
CA MET A 1 -10.59 11.92 68.75
C MET A 1 -11.08 11.56 67.36
N ALA A 2 -10.45 12.12 66.33
CA ALA A 2 -10.80 11.91 64.94
C ALA A 2 -9.72 11.05 64.26
N HIS A 3 -10.18 10.16 63.40
CA HIS A 3 -9.46 9.14 62.65
C HIS A 3 -8.28 9.68 61.84
N GLU A 4 -7.21 8.88 61.76
CA GLU A 4 -6.37 8.82 60.58
C GLU A 4 -6.11 7.34 60.25
N ALA A 5 -6.83 6.82 59.26
CA ALA A 5 -6.60 5.50 58.70
C ALA A 5 -5.48 5.60 57.66
N ALA A 6 -4.45 4.77 57.82
CA ALA A 6 -3.31 4.73 56.91
C ALA A 6 -3.75 4.36 55.48
N PRO A 7 -3.15 4.96 54.43
CA PRO A 7 -3.51 4.65 53.05
C PRO A 7 -3.05 3.24 52.68
N ALA A 8 -3.95 2.50 52.02
CA ALA A 8 -3.68 1.16 51.49
C ALA A 8 -2.55 1.22 50.43
N PRO A 9 -1.68 0.20 50.37
CA PRO A 9 -0.58 0.17 49.41
C PRO A 9 -1.11 0.12 47.98
N ALA A 10 -0.60 1.01 47.13
CA ALA A 10 -0.88 1.04 45.71
C ALA A 10 -0.47 -0.29 45.07
N ILE A 11 -1.45 -1.06 44.58
CA ILE A 11 -1.21 -2.25 43.78
C ILE A 11 -0.62 -1.78 42.45
N ARG A 12 0.71 -1.86 42.33
CA ARG A 12 1.42 -1.66 41.08
C ARG A 12 1.13 -2.88 40.20
N ILE A 13 0.09 -2.78 39.37
CA ILE A 13 -0.14 -3.76 38.31
C ILE A 13 0.97 -3.54 37.27
N GLU A 14 2.12 -4.17 37.49
CA GLU A 14 3.07 -4.40 36.41
C GLU A 14 2.38 -5.32 35.40
N ARG A 15 1.69 -4.71 34.43
CA ARG A 15 1.27 -5.40 33.20
C ARG A 15 2.53 -5.88 32.53
N THR A 16 2.94 -7.10 32.84
CA THR A 16 4.02 -7.79 32.18
C THR A 16 3.60 -7.97 30.74
N MET A 17 4.15 -7.10 29.87
CA MET A 17 3.92 -7.23 28.44
C MET A 17 4.31 -8.64 28.00
N PRO A 18 3.46 -9.34 27.23
CA PRO A 18 3.79 -10.64 26.67
C PRO A 18 5.16 -10.57 25.97
N LYS A 19 5.96 -11.63 26.06
CA LYS A 19 7.31 -11.70 25.44
C LYS A 19 7.31 -11.27 23.96
N HIS A 20 6.20 -11.49 23.27
CA HIS A 20 5.99 -11.10 21.88
C HIS A 20 5.88 -9.57 21.67
N ALA A 21 5.13 -8.88 22.53
CA ALA A 21 5.05 -7.41 22.50
C ALA A 21 6.41 -6.76 22.79
N ARG A 22 7.20 -7.35 23.71
CA ARG A 22 8.58 -6.91 23.99
C ARG A 22 9.53 -7.06 22.81
N ARG A 23 9.37 -8.09 21.98
CA ARG A 23 10.22 -8.30 20.79
C ARG A 23 9.91 -7.26 19.71
N MET A 24 8.64 -6.95 19.47
CA MET A 24 8.26 -5.91 18.51
C MET A 24 8.73 -4.53 18.98
N ALA A 25 8.64 -4.22 20.28
CA ALA A 25 9.01 -2.92 20.84
C ALA A 25 10.48 -2.52 20.62
N ARG A 26 11.36 -3.48 20.33
CA ARG A 26 12.77 -3.23 20.00
C ARG A 26 13.02 -3.04 18.51
N ILE A 27 12.00 -3.27 17.68
CA ILE A 27 12.11 -3.35 16.22
C ILE A 27 11.33 -2.21 15.56
N LEU A 28 10.16 -1.86 16.10
CA LEU A 28 9.23 -0.94 15.46
C LEU A 28 9.03 0.29 16.35
N ASN A 29 9.00 1.46 15.72
CA ASN A 29 8.59 2.69 16.40
C ASN A 29 7.11 2.63 16.77
N GLY A 30 6.72 3.12 17.95
CA GLY A 30 5.30 3.19 18.32
C GLY A 30 4.58 1.84 18.42
N THR A 31 5.21 0.76 18.90
CA THR A 31 4.53 -0.55 19.02
C THR A 31 3.29 -0.61 19.89
N MET A 32 3.03 0.45 20.65
CA MET A 32 1.82 0.57 21.48
C MET A 32 0.66 1.24 20.74
N GLU A 33 0.85 1.62 19.47
CA GLU A 33 -0.19 2.25 18.66
C GLU A 33 -1.37 1.28 18.44
N PRO A 34 -2.63 1.77 18.52
CA PRO A 34 -3.83 0.94 18.37
C PRO A 34 -3.88 0.13 17.07
N VAL A 35 -3.27 0.62 15.99
CA VAL A 35 -3.21 -0.06 14.69
C VAL A 35 -2.75 -1.52 14.79
N PHE A 36 -1.79 -1.84 15.66
CA PHE A 36 -1.26 -3.20 15.78
C PHE A 36 -2.30 -4.22 16.27
N ALA A 37 -3.38 -3.77 16.91
CA ALA A 37 -4.48 -4.64 17.30
C ALA A 37 -5.49 -4.91 16.16
N ALA A 38 -5.49 -4.07 15.12
CA ALA A 38 -6.41 -4.16 13.98
C ALA A 38 -5.80 -4.86 12.75
N LEU A 39 -4.47 -4.94 12.67
CA LEU A 39 -3.79 -5.52 11.50
C LEU A 39 -4.00 -7.04 11.37
N PRO A 40 -4.09 -7.58 10.15
CA PRO A 40 -4.13 -9.01 9.91
C PRO A 40 -2.90 -9.74 10.47
N GLU A 41 -3.07 -10.97 10.95
CA GLU A 41 -1.97 -11.76 11.55
C GLU A 41 -0.79 -11.95 10.59
N SER A 42 -1.06 -12.13 9.29
CA SER A 42 0.00 -12.25 8.27
C SER A 42 0.88 -10.99 8.14
N VAL A 43 0.31 -9.81 8.39
CA VAL A 43 1.04 -8.53 8.42
C VAL A 43 1.87 -8.44 9.68
N LEU A 44 1.28 -8.79 10.83
CA LEU A 44 1.97 -8.84 12.12
C LEU A 44 3.15 -9.81 12.10
N ASP A 45 3.00 -10.97 11.47
CA ASP A 45 4.06 -11.96 11.29
C ASP A 45 5.27 -11.40 10.52
N ASN A 46 5.01 -10.63 9.46
CA ASN A 46 6.07 -9.96 8.72
C ASN A 46 6.74 -8.87 9.57
N LEU A 47 5.94 -8.02 10.24
CA LEU A 47 6.41 -6.94 11.10
C LEU A 47 7.33 -7.41 12.25
N ARG A 48 7.18 -8.66 12.72
CA ARG A 48 8.06 -9.26 13.73
C ARG A 48 9.50 -9.49 13.24
N ARG A 49 9.77 -9.36 11.93
CA ARG A 49 11.10 -9.50 11.33
C ARG A 49 11.65 -8.10 10.98
N PRO A 50 12.78 -7.66 11.59
CA PRO A 50 13.30 -6.30 11.40
C PRO A 50 13.60 -5.93 9.94
N ALA A 51 14.08 -6.89 9.16
CA ALA A 51 14.44 -6.69 7.76
C ALA A 51 13.27 -6.95 6.78
N SER A 52 12.04 -7.16 7.28
CA SER A 52 10.88 -7.30 6.40
C SER A 52 10.52 -5.97 5.75
N GLU A 53 9.94 -6.03 4.55
CA GLU A 53 9.42 -4.85 3.86
C GLU A 53 8.43 -4.07 4.73
N ASN A 54 7.55 -4.77 5.45
CA ASN A 54 6.57 -4.16 6.34
C ASN A 54 7.21 -3.41 7.51
N ALA A 55 8.20 -4.00 8.18
CA ALA A 55 8.87 -3.37 9.32
C ALA A 55 9.67 -2.15 8.88
N LEU A 56 10.35 -2.27 7.74
CA LEU A 56 11.14 -1.20 7.16
C LEU A 56 10.23 -0.04 6.73
N LEU A 57 9.10 -0.31 6.05
CA LEU A 57 8.15 0.72 5.63
C LEU A 57 7.54 1.43 6.83
N TRP A 58 7.10 0.67 7.84
CA TRP A 58 6.57 1.21 9.08
C TRP A 58 7.56 2.19 9.72
N ASN A 59 8.81 1.76 9.91
CA ASN A 59 9.84 2.60 10.53
C ASN A 59 10.26 3.80 9.68
N LEU A 60 10.09 3.74 8.36
CA LEU A 60 10.32 4.86 7.47
C LEU A 60 9.24 5.94 7.62
N ILE A 61 7.97 5.54 7.64
CA ILE A 61 6.83 6.47 7.51
C ILE A 61 6.25 6.88 8.86
N TYR A 62 6.19 5.97 9.84
CA TYR A 62 5.57 6.25 11.14
C TYR A 62 6.16 7.48 11.84
N PRO A 63 7.50 7.71 11.89
CA PRO A 63 8.05 8.91 12.52
C PRO A 63 7.63 10.21 11.83
N LEU A 64 7.50 10.19 10.50
CA LEU A 64 7.14 11.34 9.68
C LEU A 64 5.66 11.72 9.77
N ALA A 65 4.81 10.73 10.00
CA ALA A 65 3.37 10.85 9.78
C ALA A 65 2.59 11.14 11.08
N ARG A 66 3.19 11.92 11.99
CA ARG A 66 2.56 12.33 13.27
C ARG A 66 2.42 13.86 13.36
N PRO A 67 1.20 14.42 13.24
CA PRO A 67 -0.07 13.74 12.95
C PRO A 67 -0.29 13.45 11.45
N SER A 68 0.43 14.13 10.55
CA SER A 68 0.21 14.05 9.10
C SER A 68 1.50 14.35 8.33
N LEU A 69 1.56 13.85 7.10
CA LEU A 69 2.60 14.15 6.11
C LEU A 69 2.16 15.30 5.20
N SER A 70 3.04 16.26 4.91
CA SER A 70 2.77 17.25 3.86
C SER A 70 2.95 16.63 2.48
N LEU A 71 1.92 16.71 1.64
CA LEU A 71 2.03 16.33 0.23
C LEU A 71 3.11 17.16 -0.48
N ALA A 72 3.18 18.46 -0.21
CA ALA A 72 4.18 19.35 -0.81
C ALA A 72 5.62 18.90 -0.51
N GLN A 73 5.90 18.49 0.73
CA GLN A 73 7.21 17.95 1.11
C GLN A 73 7.56 16.69 0.33
N LEU A 74 6.60 15.75 0.21
CA LEU A 74 6.80 14.52 -0.55
C LEU A 74 6.97 14.78 -2.05
N LEU A 75 6.22 15.74 -2.60
CA LEU A 75 6.32 16.12 -4.02
C LEU A 75 7.63 16.85 -4.34
N GLY A 76 8.22 17.52 -3.36
CA GLY A 76 9.52 18.20 -3.44
C GLY A 76 10.73 17.26 -3.44
N LEU A 77 10.56 15.98 -3.09
CA LEU A 77 11.62 14.98 -3.23
C LEU A 77 11.94 14.76 -4.71
N GLN A 78 13.23 14.63 -5.03
CA GLN A 78 13.66 14.26 -6.37
C GLN A 78 13.32 12.79 -6.62
N PRO A 79 12.41 12.47 -7.56
CA PRO A 79 12.02 11.09 -7.78
C PRO A 79 13.12 10.32 -8.52
N LEU A 80 13.20 9.01 -8.26
CA LEU A 80 13.95 8.07 -9.10
C LEU A 80 13.34 7.98 -10.51
N TRP A 81 12.02 8.16 -10.59
CA TRP A 81 11.26 8.28 -11.84
C TRP A 81 9.94 9.01 -11.60
N GLY A 82 9.51 9.81 -12.57
CA GLY A 82 8.25 10.55 -12.54
C GLY A 82 8.47 12.01 -12.92
N SER A 83 7.39 12.73 -13.18
CA SER A 83 7.49 14.15 -13.53
C SER A 83 7.75 14.99 -12.28
N PRO A 84 8.63 16.01 -12.33
CA PRO A 84 8.68 17.02 -11.29
C PRO A 84 7.32 17.72 -11.20
N VAL A 85 6.90 18.08 -10.00
CA VAL A 85 5.65 18.85 -9.83
C VAL A 85 6.01 20.30 -10.01
N LEU A 86 5.33 20.95 -10.97
CA LEU A 86 5.57 22.34 -11.32
C LEU A 86 4.85 23.32 -10.38
N GLU A 87 3.76 22.88 -9.73
CA GLU A 87 2.99 23.72 -8.80
C GLU A 87 2.81 23.04 -7.43
N PRO A 88 3.11 23.73 -6.32
CA PRO A 88 2.91 23.21 -4.98
C PRO A 88 1.47 22.72 -4.75
N GLN A 89 1.32 21.47 -4.32
CA GLN A 89 0.03 20.92 -3.90
C GLN A 89 0.05 20.77 -2.40
N GLU A 90 -0.67 21.66 -1.72
CA GLU A 90 -0.85 21.57 -0.28
C GLU A 90 -1.92 20.52 0.05
N ASP A 91 -1.56 19.54 0.88
CA ASP A 91 -2.50 18.62 1.51
C ASP A 91 -1.83 17.99 2.73
N ALA A 92 -2.59 17.82 3.81
CA ALA A 92 -2.15 17.14 5.02
C ALA A 92 -2.61 15.68 4.94
N LEU A 93 -1.68 14.77 4.72
CA LEU A 93 -1.96 13.37 4.46
C LEU A 93 -1.88 12.54 5.74
N SER A 94 -2.97 11.87 6.07
CA SER A 94 -3.06 10.88 7.13
C SER A 94 -2.60 9.50 6.62
N PRO A 95 -1.72 8.79 7.33
CA PRO A 95 -1.26 7.47 6.92
C PRO A 95 -2.27 6.37 7.27
N PHE A 96 -2.53 5.47 6.33
CA PHE A 96 -3.24 4.22 6.58
C PHE A 96 -2.36 3.04 6.14
N PHE A 97 -1.81 2.31 7.11
CA PHE A 97 -0.94 1.15 6.87
C PHE A 97 -1.79 -0.10 6.65
N TRP A 98 -1.65 -0.74 5.50
CA TRP A 98 -2.50 -1.87 5.08
C TRP A 98 -4.01 -1.60 5.24
N GLY A 99 -4.39 -0.32 5.08
CA GLY A 99 -5.77 0.16 5.19
C GLY A 99 -6.22 0.58 6.60
N HIS A 100 -5.33 0.65 7.60
CA HIS A 100 -5.66 1.09 8.95
C HIS A 100 -4.87 2.33 9.37
N ALA A 101 -5.57 3.32 9.93
CA ALA A 101 -4.97 4.48 10.57
C ALA A 101 -4.19 4.09 11.84
N LEU A 102 -3.38 5.01 12.38
CA LEU A 102 -2.69 4.82 13.66
C LEU A 102 -3.66 4.51 14.81
N THR A 103 -4.86 5.08 14.77
CA THR A 103 -5.98 4.84 15.70
C THR A 103 -6.59 3.43 15.58
N GLY A 104 -6.20 2.65 14.57
CA GLY A 104 -6.76 1.34 14.23
C GLY A 104 -8.00 1.39 13.34
N GLU A 105 -8.55 2.59 13.12
CA GLU A 105 -9.70 2.80 12.24
C GLU A 105 -9.38 2.41 10.80
N ARG A 106 -10.39 1.85 10.12
CA ARG A 106 -10.28 1.46 8.71
C ARG A 106 -10.33 2.70 7.81
N LEU A 107 -9.58 2.68 6.71
CA LEU A 107 -9.72 3.69 5.66
C LEU A 107 -11.19 3.73 5.17
N PRO A 108 -11.84 4.91 5.14
CA PRO A 108 -13.22 5.03 4.67
C PRO A 108 -13.41 4.38 3.29
N ASP A 109 -14.54 3.68 3.15
CA ASP A 109 -14.96 2.94 1.95
C ASP A 109 -14.03 1.81 1.46
N LEU A 110 -12.91 1.53 2.12
CA LEU A 110 -11.96 0.51 1.67
C LEU A 110 -12.57 -0.87 1.56
N ASP A 111 -13.37 -1.30 2.54
CA ASP A 111 -13.95 -2.64 2.52
C ASP A 111 -15.01 -2.78 1.41
N ARG A 112 -15.76 -1.69 1.13
CA ARG A 112 -16.67 -1.64 -0.01
C ARG A 112 -15.90 -1.69 -1.34
N ALA A 113 -14.83 -0.91 -1.45
CA ALA A 113 -13.96 -0.89 -2.62
C ALA A 113 -13.38 -2.29 -2.91
N LEU A 114 -12.87 -2.99 -1.89
CA LEU A 114 -12.36 -4.34 -2.01
C LEU A 114 -13.46 -5.33 -2.43
N ALA A 115 -14.66 -5.22 -1.87
CA ALA A 115 -15.79 -6.07 -2.24
C ALA A 115 -16.23 -5.86 -3.70
N GLU A 116 -16.24 -4.61 -4.19
CA GLU A 116 -16.64 -4.30 -5.56
C GLU A 116 -15.54 -4.62 -6.58
N VAL A 117 -14.29 -4.24 -6.29
CA VAL A 117 -13.13 -4.39 -7.19
C VAL A 117 -12.56 -5.80 -7.17
N ASP A 118 -12.34 -6.40 -6.01
CA ASP A 118 -11.73 -7.74 -5.94
C ASP A 118 -12.78 -8.86 -5.87
N GLY A 119 -13.94 -8.58 -5.27
CA GLY A 119 -14.98 -9.57 -5.05
C GLY A 119 -14.56 -10.69 -4.09
N LYS A 120 -15.11 -11.89 -4.32
CA LYS A 120 -14.74 -13.07 -3.53
C LYS A 120 -13.32 -13.53 -3.89
N GLY A 121 -12.43 -13.60 -2.90
CA GLY A 121 -11.08 -14.11 -3.07
C GLY A 121 -10.06 -13.37 -2.23
N HIS A 122 -8.80 -13.38 -2.67
CA HIS A 122 -7.73 -12.62 -2.02
C HIS A 122 -7.93 -11.13 -2.28
N ALA A 123 -8.16 -10.35 -1.23
CA ALA A 123 -8.22 -8.89 -1.30
C ALA A 123 -6.88 -8.29 -1.74
N THR A 124 -6.94 -7.16 -2.45
CA THR A 124 -5.79 -6.33 -2.76
C THR A 124 -5.27 -5.74 -1.47
N GLN A 125 -3.97 -5.88 -1.26
CA GLN A 125 -3.28 -5.27 -0.14
C GLN A 125 -2.37 -4.19 -0.70
N VAL A 126 -2.67 -2.95 -0.34
CA VAL A 126 -1.79 -1.79 -0.58
C VAL A 126 -1.00 -1.57 0.70
N ASP A 127 0.30 -1.36 0.58
CA ASP A 127 1.17 -1.26 1.76
C ASP A 127 0.86 -0.01 2.59
N LEU A 128 0.66 1.12 1.91
CA LEU A 128 0.35 2.40 2.54
C LEU A 128 -0.58 3.22 1.66
N PHE A 129 -1.61 3.79 2.29
CA PHE A 129 -2.37 4.91 1.74
C PHE A 129 -1.98 6.19 2.48
N LEU A 130 -1.83 7.29 1.76
CA LEU A 130 -1.74 8.63 2.32
C LEU A 130 -2.97 9.40 1.86
N ALA A 131 -3.92 9.63 2.78
CA ALA A 131 -5.21 10.23 2.48
C ALA A 131 -5.28 11.64 3.03
N GLY A 132 -5.48 12.61 2.16
CA GLY A 132 -5.73 14.01 2.49
C GLY A 132 -7.13 14.44 2.11
N ALA A 133 -7.40 15.74 2.23
CA ALA A 133 -8.72 16.30 1.91
C ALA A 133 -9.00 16.29 0.40
N ARG A 134 -7.94 16.35 -0.42
CA ARG A 134 -8.05 16.46 -1.89
C ARG A 134 -7.27 15.38 -2.62
N ASN A 135 -6.36 14.68 -1.95
CA ASN A 135 -5.47 13.73 -2.57
C ASN A 135 -5.50 12.37 -1.88
N LEU A 136 -5.37 11.34 -2.69
CA LEU A 136 -5.18 9.97 -2.24
C LEU A 136 -3.92 9.42 -2.91
N VAL A 137 -2.90 9.09 -2.12
CA VAL A 137 -1.68 8.45 -2.61
C VAL A 137 -1.70 6.98 -2.22
N LEU A 138 -1.63 6.10 -3.21
CA LEU A 138 -1.39 4.68 -2.98
C LEU A 138 0.08 4.40 -3.14
N VAL A 139 0.68 3.74 -2.16
CA VAL A 139 2.11 3.43 -2.13
C VAL A 139 2.31 1.92 -2.11
N GLU A 140 3.08 1.45 -3.09
CA GLU A 140 3.65 0.11 -3.10
C GLU A 140 5.12 0.18 -2.66
N ALA A 141 5.47 -0.47 -1.55
CA ALA A 141 6.82 -0.47 -1.04
C ALA A 141 7.56 -1.75 -1.46
N LYS A 142 8.81 -1.60 -1.89
CA LYS A 142 9.70 -2.73 -2.16
C LYS A 142 11.04 -2.49 -1.52
N HIS A 143 11.62 -3.52 -0.92
CA HIS A 143 12.99 -3.51 -0.41
C HIS A 143 13.82 -4.55 -1.16
N LEU A 144 13.43 -5.83 -1.09
CA LEU A 144 14.13 -6.91 -1.79
C LEU A 144 13.25 -7.59 -2.85
N GLY A 145 11.92 -7.55 -2.67
CA GLY A 145 10.97 -8.22 -3.55
C GLY A 145 10.77 -7.54 -4.90
N SER A 146 10.03 -8.22 -5.78
CA SER A 146 9.50 -7.67 -7.02
C SER A 146 8.03 -7.27 -6.86
N PHE A 147 7.49 -6.53 -7.83
CA PHE A 147 6.04 -6.37 -7.94
C PHE A 147 5.34 -7.73 -8.13
N GLY A 148 4.15 -7.87 -7.54
CA GLY A 148 3.40 -9.12 -7.54
C GLY A 148 2.80 -9.47 -8.90
N ARG A 149 3.05 -10.72 -9.30
CA ARG A 149 2.59 -11.32 -10.56
C ARG A 149 1.25 -12.03 -10.40
N CYS A 150 0.60 -12.37 -11.51
CA CYS A 150 -0.63 -13.15 -11.48
C CYS A 150 -0.36 -14.59 -11.06
N GLY A 151 -0.66 -14.93 -9.80
CA GLY A 151 -0.47 -16.28 -9.28
C GLY A 151 -1.38 -17.35 -9.88
N ARG A 152 -2.44 -16.98 -10.62
CA ARG A 152 -3.23 -17.94 -11.42
C ARG A 152 -2.50 -18.31 -12.70
N PHE A 153 -2.01 -17.32 -13.44
CA PHE A 153 -1.20 -17.53 -14.64
C PHE A 153 0.07 -18.33 -14.33
N ALA A 154 0.84 -17.93 -13.32
CA ALA A 154 2.08 -18.60 -12.95
C ALA A 154 1.91 -20.08 -12.54
N ARG A 155 0.68 -20.51 -12.23
CA ARG A 155 0.35 -21.88 -11.84
C ARG A 155 -0.45 -22.63 -12.91
N GLY A 156 -0.60 -22.08 -14.12
CA GLY A 156 -1.41 -22.70 -15.19
C GLY A 156 -2.91 -22.79 -14.86
N ARG A 157 -3.42 -21.87 -14.04
CA ARG A 157 -4.83 -21.82 -13.59
C ARG A 157 -5.53 -20.52 -14.01
N CYS A 158 -5.01 -19.84 -15.03
CA CYS A 158 -5.67 -18.66 -15.58
C CYS A 158 -6.90 -19.12 -16.36
N PRO A 159 -8.13 -18.69 -16.01
CA PRO A 159 -9.34 -19.14 -16.72
C PRO A 159 -9.37 -18.70 -18.18
N GLU A 160 -8.63 -17.65 -18.56
CA GLU A 160 -8.55 -17.15 -19.94
C GLU A 160 -7.65 -17.99 -20.84
N ILE A 161 -6.65 -18.67 -20.26
CA ILE A 161 -5.60 -19.37 -21.01
C ILE A 161 -5.70 -20.88 -20.83
N SER A 162 -6.19 -21.31 -19.67
CA SER A 162 -6.38 -22.72 -19.33
C SER A 162 -7.84 -22.92 -18.90
N PRO A 163 -8.81 -22.80 -19.84
CA PRO A 163 -10.20 -23.10 -19.54
C PRO A 163 -10.31 -24.56 -19.10
N GLY A 164 -11.04 -24.82 -18.01
CA GLY A 164 -11.20 -26.18 -17.50
C GLY A 164 -11.89 -27.11 -18.53
N PRO A 165 -11.80 -28.44 -18.35
CA PRO A 165 -12.52 -29.40 -19.20
C PRO A 165 -14.02 -29.06 -19.21
N GLY A 166 -14.57 -28.75 -20.38
CA GLY A 166 -15.98 -28.37 -20.55
C GLY A 166 -16.30 -26.86 -20.51
N GLY A 167 -15.30 -25.97 -20.47
CA GLY A 167 -15.51 -24.52 -20.67
C GLY A 167 -16.28 -23.79 -19.57
N GLY A 168 -16.63 -24.46 -18.47
CA GLY A 168 -17.47 -23.94 -17.39
C GLY A 168 -16.77 -23.07 -16.33
N THR A 169 -15.48 -22.75 -16.48
CA THR A 169 -14.80 -21.85 -15.53
C THR A 169 -15.23 -20.41 -15.77
N ALA A 170 -15.78 -19.76 -14.74
CA ALA A 170 -16.13 -18.34 -14.79
C ALA A 170 -14.92 -17.50 -15.24
N PRO A 171 -15.16 -16.47 -16.06
CA PRO A 171 -14.09 -15.63 -16.59
C PRO A 171 -13.35 -14.92 -15.46
N CYS A 172 -12.11 -14.53 -15.74
CA CYS A 172 -11.35 -13.67 -14.87
C CYS A 172 -12.08 -12.34 -14.69
N ARG A 173 -12.48 -12.05 -13.45
CA ARG A 173 -13.17 -10.81 -13.07
C ARG A 173 -12.52 -9.56 -13.69
N TYR A 174 -11.19 -9.47 -13.66
CA TYR A 174 -10.45 -8.30 -14.15
C TYR A 174 -10.46 -8.13 -15.68
N TRP A 175 -11.02 -9.07 -16.43
CA TRP A 175 -11.24 -8.96 -17.88
C TRP A 175 -12.71 -8.77 -18.25
N GLU A 176 -13.64 -8.96 -17.31
CA GLU A 176 -15.08 -9.06 -17.62
C GLU A 176 -15.95 -8.08 -16.82
N VAL A 177 -15.71 -7.96 -15.51
CA VAL A 177 -16.67 -7.36 -14.57
C VAL A 177 -16.27 -5.93 -14.24
N GLU A 178 -17.19 -4.98 -14.43
CA GLU A 178 -17.04 -3.62 -13.87
C GLU A 178 -17.37 -3.62 -12.37
N PRO A 179 -16.68 -2.83 -11.52
CA PRO A 179 -15.60 -1.88 -11.81
C PRO A 179 -14.19 -2.50 -11.86
N SER A 180 -14.08 -3.83 -11.82
CA SER A 180 -12.82 -4.56 -11.73
C SER A 180 -12.03 -4.64 -13.04
N ARG A 181 -12.58 -4.16 -14.16
CA ARG A 181 -12.04 -4.44 -15.49
C ARG A 181 -10.76 -3.64 -15.73
N PHE A 182 -9.64 -4.32 -16.04
CA PHE A 182 -8.36 -3.66 -16.28
C PHE A 182 -8.44 -2.61 -17.38
N SER A 183 -9.19 -2.88 -18.46
CA SER A 183 -9.33 -1.96 -19.59
C SER A 183 -10.02 -0.64 -19.24
N ALA A 184 -10.64 -0.52 -18.06
CA ALA A 184 -11.14 0.75 -17.57
C ALA A 184 -10.00 1.76 -17.33
N VAL A 185 -8.83 1.31 -16.86
CA VAL A 185 -7.68 2.16 -16.46
C VAL A 185 -6.41 1.92 -17.26
N LEU A 186 -6.25 0.73 -17.84
CA LEU A 186 -5.00 0.24 -18.40
C LEU A 186 -5.19 -0.23 -19.84
N ASP A 187 -4.16 -0.07 -20.65
CA ASP A 187 -4.05 -0.68 -21.96
C ASP A 187 -3.29 -2.00 -21.88
N PHE A 188 -4.03 -3.06 -21.56
CA PHE A 188 -3.54 -4.43 -21.57
C PHE A 188 -3.78 -5.14 -22.90
N GLY A 189 -4.29 -4.42 -23.91
CA GLY A 189 -4.71 -4.98 -25.17
C GLY A 189 -5.96 -5.86 -25.03
N ASP A 190 -6.08 -6.79 -25.96
CA ASP A 190 -7.22 -7.70 -26.02
C ASP A 190 -7.18 -8.74 -24.89
N ARG A 191 -8.35 -9.34 -24.66
CA ARG A 191 -8.51 -10.41 -23.70
C ARG A 191 -7.58 -11.59 -24.05
N PRO A 192 -6.89 -12.19 -23.06
CA PRO A 192 -6.00 -13.32 -23.33
C PRO A 192 -6.76 -14.54 -23.83
N MET A 193 -6.13 -15.33 -24.71
CA MET A 193 -6.67 -16.56 -25.27
C MET A 193 -5.71 -17.73 -25.04
N PRO A 194 -6.17 -19.01 -25.05
CA PRO A 194 -5.34 -20.18 -24.74
C PRO A 194 -4.03 -20.33 -25.54
N GLU A 195 -4.04 -19.95 -26.82
CA GLU A 195 -2.87 -20.04 -27.70
C GLU A 195 -2.07 -18.72 -27.80
N GLY A 196 -2.46 -17.71 -27.03
CA GLY A 196 -1.86 -16.39 -27.06
C GLY A 196 -0.54 -16.30 -26.27
N ALA A 197 0.20 -15.22 -26.52
CA ALA A 197 1.34 -14.85 -25.68
C ALA A 197 0.91 -14.55 -24.24
N ALA A 198 1.88 -14.59 -23.31
CA ALA A 198 1.63 -14.21 -21.92
C ALA A 198 1.06 -12.79 -21.84
N PRO A 199 -0.11 -12.59 -21.21
CA PRO A 199 -0.76 -11.28 -21.20
C PRO A 199 -0.04 -10.32 -20.25
N PRO A 200 -0.13 -8.99 -20.45
CA PRO A 200 0.51 -8.00 -19.57
C PRO A 200 0.10 -8.14 -18.10
N CYS A 201 -1.15 -8.54 -17.84
CA CYS A 201 -1.64 -8.79 -16.49
C CYS A 201 -0.92 -9.95 -15.78
N ALA A 202 -0.17 -10.81 -16.49
CA ALA A 202 0.67 -11.83 -15.86
C ALA A 202 1.80 -11.19 -15.03
N THR A 203 2.39 -10.11 -15.52
CA THR A 203 3.50 -9.40 -14.87
C THR A 203 3.00 -8.30 -13.94
N HIS A 204 2.03 -7.49 -14.38
CA HIS A 204 1.63 -6.26 -13.67
C HIS A 204 0.39 -6.44 -12.77
N TYR A 205 0.05 -7.68 -12.40
CA TYR A 205 -1.20 -8.01 -11.73
C TYR A 205 -1.45 -7.19 -10.46
N GLN A 206 -0.47 -7.12 -9.55
CA GLN A 206 -0.63 -6.40 -8.30
C GLN A 206 -0.82 -4.90 -8.52
N LEU A 207 0.06 -4.28 -9.30
CA LEU A 207 -0.02 -2.84 -9.61
C LEU A 207 -1.35 -2.47 -10.28
N ALA A 208 -1.84 -3.32 -11.18
CA ALA A 208 -3.11 -3.10 -11.86
C ALA A 208 -4.31 -3.15 -10.90
N ARG A 209 -4.29 -4.07 -9.93
CA ARG A 209 -5.31 -4.16 -8.89
C ARG A 209 -5.25 -2.99 -7.90
N THR A 210 -4.05 -2.60 -7.49
CA THR A 210 -3.80 -1.40 -6.68
C THR A 210 -4.38 -0.17 -7.38
N LEU A 211 -4.15 -0.02 -8.69
CA LEU A 211 -4.68 1.10 -9.46
C LEU A 211 -6.22 1.08 -9.56
N LEU A 212 -6.84 -0.07 -9.82
CA LEU A 212 -8.29 -0.20 -9.85
C LEU A 212 -8.92 0.18 -8.50
N LEU A 213 -8.34 -0.32 -7.40
CA LEU A 213 -8.77 0.00 -6.05
C LEU A 213 -8.64 1.51 -5.76
N GLY A 214 -7.49 2.10 -6.08
CA GLY A 214 -7.23 3.53 -5.90
C GLY A 214 -8.18 4.40 -6.72
N ARG A 215 -8.48 4.02 -7.96
CA ARG A 215 -9.44 4.73 -8.80
C ARG A 215 -10.83 4.71 -8.17
N TRP A 216 -11.29 3.53 -7.74
CA TRP A 216 -12.60 3.41 -7.12
C TRP A 216 -12.69 4.31 -5.88
N LEU A 217 -11.68 4.27 -4.99
CA LEU A 217 -11.64 5.09 -3.78
C LEU A 217 -11.63 6.59 -4.11
N ALA A 218 -10.75 7.00 -5.02
CA ALA A 218 -10.60 8.40 -5.41
C ALA A 218 -11.90 8.98 -6.00
N GLN A 219 -12.62 8.19 -6.81
CA GLN A 219 -13.91 8.61 -7.37
C GLN A 219 -14.97 8.80 -6.28
N HIS A 220 -15.06 7.89 -5.31
CA HIS A 220 -16.07 7.96 -4.25
C HIS A 220 -15.75 9.02 -3.19
N GLN A 221 -14.47 9.33 -2.99
CA GLN A 221 -13.99 10.34 -2.04
C GLN A 221 -13.77 11.71 -2.69
N ALA A 222 -14.07 11.85 -3.99
CA ALA A 222 -13.79 13.04 -4.79
C ALA A 222 -12.34 13.55 -4.66
N SER A 223 -11.37 12.63 -4.56
CA SER A 223 -9.96 12.92 -4.39
C SER A 223 -9.15 12.69 -5.67
N THR A 224 -8.01 13.36 -5.77
CA THR A 224 -7.05 13.20 -6.84
C THR A 224 -6.14 12.01 -6.52
N LEU A 225 -6.16 11.00 -7.39
CA LEU A 225 -5.36 9.78 -7.22
C LEU A 225 -3.90 9.99 -7.65
N HIS A 226 -2.99 9.53 -6.79
CA HIS A 226 -1.56 9.34 -7.05
C HIS A 226 -1.18 7.87 -6.82
N VAL A 227 -0.26 7.34 -7.63
CA VAL A 227 0.21 5.94 -7.50
C VAL A 227 1.73 5.93 -7.47
N TRP A 228 2.29 5.65 -6.30
CA TRP A 228 3.73 5.74 -6.08
C TRP A 228 4.32 4.39 -5.71
N ALA A 229 5.62 4.25 -5.97
CA ALA A 229 6.45 3.23 -5.37
C ALA A 229 7.55 3.84 -4.51
N ILE A 230 7.87 3.20 -3.39
CA ILE A 230 9.02 3.56 -2.56
C ILE A 230 10.01 2.41 -2.60
N ILE A 231 11.18 2.63 -3.20
CA ILE A 231 12.17 1.59 -3.56
C ILE A 231 13.59 2.07 -3.22
N PRO A 232 14.48 1.28 -2.60
CA PRO A 232 15.85 1.69 -2.36
C PRO A 232 16.52 2.06 -3.67
N ARG A 233 17.31 3.13 -3.67
CA ARG A 233 17.98 3.61 -4.89
C ARG A 233 18.80 2.50 -5.56
N THR A 234 19.47 1.67 -4.77
CA THR A 234 20.27 0.52 -5.21
C THR A 234 19.45 -0.60 -5.87
N ARG A 235 18.14 -0.67 -5.60
CA ARG A 235 17.24 -1.72 -6.10
C ARG A 235 16.40 -1.27 -7.28
N TRP A 236 16.28 0.05 -7.50
CA TRP A 236 15.51 0.61 -8.60
C TRP A 236 15.85 0.04 -9.98
N PRO A 237 17.13 -0.13 -10.38
CA PRO A 237 17.46 -0.68 -11.71
C PRO A 237 16.81 -2.05 -11.98
N ALA A 238 16.65 -2.89 -10.96
CA ALA A 238 16.05 -4.22 -11.10
C ALA A 238 14.52 -4.19 -11.30
N LEU A 239 13.86 -3.08 -10.92
CA LEU A 239 12.40 -2.93 -10.98
C LEU A 239 11.96 -1.92 -12.05
N GLN A 240 12.89 -1.13 -12.58
CA GLN A 240 12.65 -0.04 -13.52
C GLN A 240 11.82 -0.48 -14.72
N MET A 241 12.24 -1.53 -15.42
CA MET A 241 11.51 -1.98 -16.62
C MET A 241 10.07 -2.40 -16.32
N THR A 242 9.84 -3.15 -15.24
CA THR A 242 8.48 -3.56 -14.84
C THR A 242 7.60 -2.38 -14.47
N TRP A 243 8.16 -1.35 -13.82
CA TRP A 243 7.45 -0.12 -13.52
C TRP A 243 7.13 0.67 -14.79
N LEU A 244 8.11 0.90 -15.67
CA LEU A 244 7.94 1.64 -16.92
C LEU A 244 6.91 0.99 -17.85
N GLU A 245 6.93 -0.33 -17.97
CA GLU A 245 5.93 -1.08 -18.73
C GLU A 245 4.54 -0.96 -18.11
N PHE A 246 4.43 -0.95 -16.78
CA PHE A 246 3.15 -0.75 -16.11
C PHE A 246 2.59 0.66 -16.34
N VAL A 247 3.36 1.70 -16.02
CA VAL A 247 2.90 3.08 -16.15
C VAL A 247 2.66 3.47 -17.61
N GLY A 248 3.44 2.94 -18.55
CA GLY A 248 3.23 3.12 -19.99
C GLY A 248 1.90 2.57 -20.50
N ARG A 249 1.19 1.77 -19.70
CA ARG A 249 -0.14 1.25 -20.00
C ARG A 249 -1.27 2.07 -19.38
N ILE A 250 -1.00 3.07 -18.55
CA ILE A 250 -2.04 3.89 -17.94
C ILE A 250 -2.70 4.74 -19.02
N ARG A 251 -4.03 4.64 -19.16
CA ARG A 251 -4.81 5.34 -20.19
C ARG A 251 -5.01 6.83 -19.89
N ASP A 252 -5.06 7.19 -18.60
CA ASP A 252 -5.25 8.57 -18.14
C ASP A 252 -3.90 9.28 -18.02
N GLU A 253 -3.66 10.24 -18.91
CA GLU A 253 -2.42 11.02 -18.94
C GLU A 253 -2.19 11.83 -17.66
N ALA A 254 -3.25 12.35 -17.05
CA ALA A 254 -3.14 13.12 -15.81
C ALA A 254 -2.72 12.21 -14.65
N LEU A 255 -3.28 11.00 -14.57
CA LEU A 255 -2.86 9.99 -13.61
C LEU A 255 -1.42 9.53 -13.85
N TRP A 256 -1.02 9.31 -15.11
CA TRP A 256 0.35 8.97 -15.46
C TRP A 256 1.36 9.99 -14.93
N ARG A 257 1.06 11.30 -15.04
CA ARG A 257 1.90 12.38 -14.48
C ARG A 257 2.01 12.35 -12.96
N ARG A 258 1.03 11.73 -12.27
CA ARG A 258 1.00 11.53 -10.82
C ARG A 258 1.59 10.19 -10.38
N CYS A 259 2.10 9.39 -11.30
CA CYS A 259 2.90 8.21 -10.97
C CYS A 259 4.34 8.60 -10.65
N ARG A 260 4.89 8.04 -9.57
CA ARG A 260 6.26 8.35 -9.12
C ARG A 260 6.94 7.16 -8.48
N VAL A 261 8.27 7.17 -8.52
CA VAL A 261 9.12 6.29 -7.74
C VAL A 261 10.02 7.15 -6.87
N LEU A 262 9.92 6.97 -5.56
CA LEU A 262 10.73 7.66 -4.56
C LEU A 262 11.77 6.71 -3.98
N ALA A 263 12.94 7.26 -3.65
CA ALA A 263 13.96 6.52 -2.93
C ALA A 263 13.61 6.43 -1.44
N TRP A 264 13.88 5.29 -0.81
CA TRP A 264 13.75 5.13 0.64
C TRP A 264 14.60 6.15 1.41
N GLU A 265 15.78 6.39 0.86
CA GLU A 265 16.80 7.28 1.40
C GLU A 265 16.27 8.72 1.45
N ASP A 266 15.65 9.20 0.37
CA ASP A 266 15.15 10.57 0.28
C ASP A 266 13.94 10.79 1.21
N VAL A 267 13.05 9.79 1.31
CA VAL A 267 11.92 9.85 2.26
C VAL A 267 12.43 9.86 3.70
N ARG A 268 13.50 9.11 4.01
CA ARG A 268 14.09 9.09 5.36
C ARG A 268 14.68 10.43 5.75
N SER A 269 15.34 11.12 4.84
CA SER A 269 15.93 12.44 5.10
C SER A 269 14.89 13.50 5.48
N LEU A 270 13.61 13.31 5.13
CA LEU A 270 12.52 14.16 5.64
C LEU A 270 12.39 14.06 7.17
N ALA A 271 12.68 12.89 7.77
CA ALA A 271 12.51 12.67 9.21
C ALA A 271 13.63 13.33 9.99
N GLU A 272 14.85 13.22 9.47
CA GLU A 272 16.05 13.86 10.00
C GLU A 272 15.91 15.39 9.94
N ALA A 273 15.30 15.94 8.89
CA ALA A 273 15.05 17.37 8.77
C ALA A 273 13.95 17.89 9.73
N GLN A 274 12.97 17.06 10.10
CA GLN A 274 11.90 17.42 11.03
C GLN A 274 12.33 17.33 12.51
N HIS A 275 13.37 16.56 12.80
CA HIS A 275 13.94 16.39 14.14
C HIS A 275 15.48 16.51 14.09
N PRO A 276 16.03 17.70 13.84
CA PRO A 276 17.46 17.92 14.00
C PRO A 276 17.81 17.76 15.49
N ASP A 277 18.69 16.81 15.80
CA ASP A 277 19.27 16.65 17.15
C ASP A 277 19.91 17.94 17.67
#